data_AF-A0A352FBA9-F1
#
_entry.id   AF-A0A352FBA9-F1
#
_cell.length_a   1.000
_cell.length_b   1.000
_cell.length_c   1.000
_cell.angle_alpha   90.00
_cell.angle_beta   90.00
_cell.angle_gamma   90.00
#
_symmetry.space_group_name_H-M   'P 1'
#
loop_
_entity.id
_entity.type
_entity.pdbx_description
1 polymer ?
#
loop_
_entity_poly.entity_id
_entity_poly.type
_entity_poly.pdbx_seq_one_letter_code
_entity_poly.pdbx_strand_id
1 'polypeptide(L)'
;MKISSQIWMGENLAYLPSINSDDNGSYSLPYYYVYFRGDVNLSNAKASEYYNIFGVLYNFEASQTACPVGWHLPHEYEWRLLEQNLGMNTNDIISNNGIRNSGLVGGKLKEPGTSYWYEPNSGANNLSGFNALPSGMRSNLGGFHRLGLAAQFWTSTIYGMEEAWYRHLWYDNDGIGRGYTDQRDGHSVRCVKDE
;
A
#
# COMPACT_ATOMS: atom_id res chain seq x y z
N MET A 1 3.64 14.09 2.17
CA MET A 1 5.07 14.48 2.17
C MET A 1 5.44 15.09 0.82
N LYS A 2 6.49 15.91 0.74
CA LYS A 2 7.01 16.42 -0.55
C LYS A 2 8.36 15.78 -0.88
N ILE A 3 8.51 15.29 -2.10
CA ILE A 3 9.74 14.68 -2.61
C ILE A 3 9.98 15.24 -4.00
N SER A 4 11.06 16.02 -4.16
CA SER A 4 11.33 16.71 -5.41
C SER A 4 10.08 17.50 -5.89
N SER A 5 9.58 17.22 -7.09
CA SER A 5 8.36 17.79 -7.68
C SER A 5 7.08 17.00 -7.38
N GLN A 6 7.07 16.11 -6.37
CA GLN A 6 5.94 15.23 -6.07
C GLN A 6 5.42 15.42 -4.65
N ILE A 7 4.10 15.40 -4.51
CA ILE A 7 3.41 15.38 -3.22
C ILE A 7 2.76 14.01 -3.05
N TRP A 8 3.12 13.30 -1.98
CA TRP A 8 2.56 12.00 -1.62
C TRP A 8 1.57 12.13 -0.46
N MET A 9 0.46 11.39 -0.52
CA MET A 9 -0.47 11.27 0.61
C MET A 9 0.21 10.66 1.85
N GLY A 10 0.03 11.31 3.00
CA GLY A 10 0.54 10.84 4.29
C GLY A 10 -0.33 9.77 4.97
N GLU A 11 -1.51 9.49 4.43
CA GLU A 11 -2.42 8.43 4.91
C GLU A 11 -2.81 7.50 3.75
N ASN A 12 -3.24 6.28 4.08
CA ASN A 12 -3.82 5.37 3.09
C ASN A 12 -5.13 5.98 2.56
N LEU A 13 -5.38 5.85 1.25
CA LEU A 13 -6.62 6.35 0.68
C LEU A 13 -7.83 5.62 1.27
N ALA A 14 -8.82 6.38 1.73
CA ALA A 14 -10.07 5.86 2.30
C ALA A 14 -11.29 6.08 1.36
N TYR A 15 -11.08 6.16 0.05
CA TYR A 15 -12.18 6.29 -0.92
C TYR A 15 -12.99 4.98 -1.00
N LEU A 16 -14.23 5.01 -0.50
CA LEU A 16 -15.12 3.85 -0.46
C LEU A 16 -16.50 4.17 -1.07
N PRO A 17 -16.65 4.01 -2.40
CA PRO A 17 -17.94 4.22 -3.07
C PRO A 17 -18.89 3.02 -2.92
N SER A 18 -18.35 1.81 -2.85
CA SER A 18 -19.04 0.55 -2.56
C SER A 18 -18.16 -0.32 -1.68
N ILE A 19 -18.69 -1.44 -1.19
CA ILE A 19 -17.91 -2.43 -0.45
C ILE A 19 -18.22 -3.82 -0.99
N ASN A 20 -17.21 -4.66 -1.06
CA ASN A 20 -17.29 -6.02 -1.57
C ASN A 20 -16.88 -7.01 -0.47
N SER A 21 -17.46 -8.21 -0.49
CA SER A 21 -17.00 -9.32 0.35
C SER A 21 -15.56 -9.67 -0.01
N ASP A 22 -14.77 -10.01 1.01
CA ASP A 22 -13.39 -10.44 0.88
C ASP A 22 -13.24 -11.78 0.14
N ASP A 23 -14.30 -12.56 -0.07
CA ASP A 23 -14.28 -13.75 -0.93
C ASP A 23 -14.28 -13.41 -2.43
N ASN A 24 -14.66 -12.18 -2.79
CA ASN A 24 -14.79 -11.76 -4.19
C ASN A 24 -13.51 -11.11 -4.72
N GLY A 25 -13.07 -11.50 -5.91
CA GLY A 25 -12.02 -10.83 -6.67
C GLY A 25 -12.44 -10.65 -8.13
N SER A 26 -11.88 -9.65 -8.82
CA SER A 26 -12.14 -9.42 -10.23
C SER A 26 -10.95 -8.77 -10.92
N TYR A 27 -10.73 -9.13 -12.19
CA TYR A 27 -9.76 -8.51 -13.09
C TYR A 27 -10.33 -7.30 -13.84
N SER A 28 -11.65 -7.10 -13.83
CA SER A 28 -12.32 -6.10 -14.68
C SER A 28 -13.37 -5.26 -13.96
N LEU A 29 -13.68 -5.58 -12.70
CA LEU A 29 -14.60 -4.81 -11.87
C LEU A 29 -13.85 -4.19 -10.70
N PRO A 30 -14.07 -2.91 -10.37
CA PRO A 30 -13.44 -2.27 -9.24
C PRO A 30 -14.06 -2.76 -7.93
N TYR A 31 -13.25 -3.39 -7.07
CA TYR A 31 -13.64 -3.88 -5.76
C TYR A 31 -12.88 -3.18 -4.63
N TYR A 32 -13.62 -2.95 -3.55
CA TYR A 32 -13.15 -2.22 -2.37
C TYR A 32 -13.42 -3.03 -1.12
N TYR A 33 -12.39 -3.18 -0.27
CA TYR A 33 -12.44 -4.02 0.90
C TYR A 33 -12.06 -3.23 2.15
N VAL A 34 -12.79 -3.48 3.23
CA VAL A 34 -12.52 -2.96 4.57
C VAL A 34 -12.50 -4.15 5.50
N TYR A 35 -11.57 -4.17 6.47
CA TYR A 35 -11.59 -5.16 7.55
C TYR A 35 -12.85 -4.98 8.37
N PHE A 36 -13.89 -5.75 8.05
CA PHE A 36 -15.17 -5.66 8.72
C PHE A 36 -15.80 -7.05 8.80
N ARG A 37 -16.04 -7.52 10.02
CA ARG A 37 -16.78 -8.75 10.29
C ARG A 37 -18.25 -8.41 10.52
N GLY A 38 -18.96 -8.17 9.44
CA GLY A 38 -20.41 -7.94 9.47
C GLY A 38 -20.98 -7.91 8.06
N ASP A 39 -22.29 -7.73 7.95
CA ASP A 39 -22.95 -7.63 6.66
C ASP A 39 -22.33 -6.50 5.83
N VAL A 40 -22.16 -6.73 4.54
CA VAL A 40 -21.58 -5.80 3.55
C VAL A 40 -22.45 -4.54 3.47
N ASN A 41 -22.22 -3.60 4.39
CA ASN A 41 -22.96 -2.37 4.57
C ASN A 41 -21.98 -1.20 4.60
N LEU A 42 -22.13 -0.28 3.63
CA LEU A 42 -21.22 0.83 3.42
C LEU A 42 -21.12 1.77 4.62
N SER A 43 -22.25 2.07 5.27
CA SER A 43 -22.30 2.99 6.41
C SER A 43 -21.57 2.39 7.62
N ASN A 44 -21.77 1.11 7.90
CA ASN A 44 -21.09 0.41 8.99
C ASN A 44 -19.59 0.29 8.72
N ALA A 45 -19.20 0.00 7.47
CA ALA A 45 -17.79 -0.05 7.08
C ALA A 45 -17.09 1.29 7.31
N LYS A 46 -17.70 2.40 6.88
CA LYS A 46 -17.17 3.77 7.11
C LYS A 46 -17.12 4.17 8.58
N ALA A 47 -17.99 3.61 9.42
CA ALA A 47 -17.99 3.84 10.86
C ALA A 47 -16.99 2.95 11.62
N SER A 48 -16.41 1.94 10.97
CA SER A 48 -15.51 1.00 11.63
C SER A 48 -14.16 1.63 11.98
N GLU A 49 -13.59 1.19 13.09
CA GLU A 49 -12.25 1.58 13.52
C GLU A 49 -11.19 1.23 12.46
N TYR A 50 -11.31 0.05 11.83
CA TYR A 50 -10.38 -0.37 10.80
C TYR A 50 -10.37 0.55 9.57
N TYR A 51 -11.54 1.02 9.12
CA TYR A 51 -11.61 2.00 8.05
C TYR A 51 -10.92 3.31 8.43
N ASN A 52 -11.16 3.80 9.65
CA ASN A 52 -10.57 5.05 10.12
C ASN A 52 -9.05 4.96 10.31
N ILE A 53 -8.53 3.80 10.72
CA ILE A 53 -7.09 3.59 10.94
C ILE A 53 -6.37 3.22 9.64
N PHE A 54 -6.84 2.18 8.96
CA PHE A 54 -6.10 1.57 7.84
C PHE A 54 -6.57 2.00 6.46
N GLY A 55 -7.73 2.65 6.36
CA GLY A 55 -8.35 3.01 5.10
C GLY A 55 -8.99 1.81 4.40
N VAL A 56 -8.81 1.75 3.09
CA VAL A 56 -9.45 0.78 2.20
C VAL A 56 -8.38 -0.01 1.44
N LEU A 57 -8.64 -1.29 1.21
CA LEU A 57 -7.88 -2.10 0.27
C LEU A 57 -8.61 -2.16 -1.06
N TYR A 58 -7.88 -1.99 -2.15
CA TYR A 58 -8.42 -1.91 -3.51
C TYR A 58 -7.89 -3.06 -4.32
N ASN A 59 -8.71 -3.69 -5.15
CA ASN A 59 -8.14 -4.49 -6.25
C ASN A 59 -7.44 -3.57 -7.26
N PHE A 60 -6.66 -4.16 -8.17
CA PHE A 60 -5.90 -3.37 -9.13
C PHE A 60 -6.81 -2.45 -9.95
N GLU A 61 -7.94 -2.96 -10.45
CA GLU A 61 -8.92 -2.17 -11.21
C GLU A 61 -9.43 -0.96 -10.42
N ALA A 62 -9.85 -1.14 -9.16
CA ALA A 62 -10.27 -0.03 -8.32
C ALA A 62 -9.13 0.95 -8.03
N SER A 63 -7.89 0.47 -7.89
CA SER A 63 -6.73 1.31 -7.58
C SER A 63 -6.40 2.31 -8.70
N GLN A 64 -6.65 1.95 -9.96
CA GLN A 64 -6.35 2.80 -11.12
C GLN A 64 -7.17 4.09 -11.13
N THR A 65 -8.37 4.08 -10.54
CA THR A 65 -9.31 5.20 -10.60
C THR A 65 -9.67 5.77 -9.22
N ALA A 66 -9.09 5.25 -8.13
CA ALA A 66 -9.45 5.67 -6.77
C ALA A 66 -8.91 7.06 -6.40
N CYS A 67 -7.79 7.48 -6.99
CA CYS A 67 -7.19 8.76 -6.66
C CYS A 67 -8.05 9.95 -7.12
N PRO A 68 -8.20 11.00 -6.29
CA PRO A 68 -9.00 12.16 -6.62
C PRO A 68 -8.41 12.96 -7.79
N VAL A 69 -9.21 13.80 -8.44
CA VAL A 69 -8.76 14.64 -9.57
C VAL A 69 -7.50 15.45 -9.19
N GLY A 70 -6.51 15.42 -10.09
CA GLY A 70 -5.21 16.05 -9.87
C GLY A 70 -4.24 15.21 -9.03
N TRP A 71 -4.62 13.98 -8.67
CA TRP A 71 -3.77 12.97 -8.08
C TRP A 71 -3.86 11.67 -8.90
N HIS A 72 -2.83 10.83 -8.83
CA HIS A 72 -2.75 9.56 -9.53
C HIS A 72 -2.17 8.46 -8.65
N LEU A 73 -2.40 7.21 -9.05
CA LEU A 73 -1.73 6.06 -8.45
C LEU A 73 -0.26 6.05 -8.93
N PRO A 74 0.72 6.01 -8.01
CA PRO A 74 2.13 6.15 -8.35
C PRO A 74 2.60 5.04 -9.29
N HIS A 75 3.30 5.45 -10.33
CA HIS A 75 4.05 4.56 -11.21
C HIS A 75 5.28 3.99 -10.49
N GLU A 76 5.79 2.86 -10.98
CA GLU A 76 6.99 2.22 -10.44
C GLU A 76 8.22 3.15 -10.43
N TYR A 77 8.30 4.08 -11.40
CA TYR A 77 9.34 5.10 -11.44
C TYR A 77 9.27 6.09 -10.27
N GLU A 78 8.08 6.52 -9.89
CA GLU A 78 7.88 7.48 -8.79
C GLU A 78 8.22 6.83 -7.44
N TRP A 79 7.89 5.56 -7.28
CA TRP A 79 8.34 4.77 -6.13
C TRP A 79 9.87 4.68 -6.06
N ARG A 80 10.56 4.43 -7.17
CA ARG A 80 12.03 4.41 -7.19
C ARG A 80 12.62 5.78 -6.86
N LEU A 81 12.00 6.87 -7.31
CA LEU A 81 12.42 8.23 -6.93
C LEU A 81 12.25 8.47 -5.43
N LEU A 82 11.11 8.09 -4.85
CA LEU A 82 10.89 8.14 -3.39
C LEU A 82 11.99 7.36 -2.65
N GLU A 83 12.24 6.11 -3.05
CA GLU A 83 13.25 5.25 -2.43
C GLU A 83 14.67 5.84 -2.54
N GLN A 84 15.03 6.38 -3.70
CA GLN A 84 16.32 7.04 -3.92
C GLN A 84 16.48 8.27 -3.03
N ASN A 85 15.45 9.11 -2.94
CA ASN A 85 15.45 10.30 -2.07
C ASN A 85 15.57 9.93 -0.59
N LEU A 86 15.11 8.73 -0.20
CA LEU A 86 15.28 8.20 1.15
C LEU A 86 16.62 7.51 1.38
N GLY A 87 17.52 7.53 0.39
CA GLY A 87 18.89 7.04 0.51
C GLY A 87 19.11 5.60 0.06
N MET A 88 18.17 5.00 -0.70
CA MET A 88 18.44 3.74 -1.38
C MET A 88 19.55 3.93 -2.40
N ASN A 89 20.55 3.04 -2.39
CA ASN A 89 21.62 3.11 -3.36
C ASN A 89 21.16 2.63 -4.75
N THR A 90 21.85 3.05 -5.81
CA THR A 90 21.48 2.70 -7.19
C THR A 90 21.47 1.19 -7.43
N ASN A 91 22.38 0.43 -6.82
CA ASN A 91 22.49 -1.02 -7.01
C ASN A 91 21.25 -1.76 -6.48
N ASP A 92 20.69 -1.32 -5.37
CA ASP A 92 19.43 -1.85 -4.84
C ASP A 92 18.25 -1.38 -5.68
N ILE A 93 18.23 -0.14 -6.17
CA ILE A 93 17.16 0.34 -7.06
C ILE A 93 17.06 -0.51 -8.33
N ILE A 94 18.19 -0.97 -8.88
CA ILE A 94 18.24 -1.84 -10.06
C ILE A 94 18.15 -3.32 -9.71
N SER A 95 18.21 -3.71 -8.43
CA SER A 95 18.10 -5.12 -8.05
C SER A 95 16.70 -5.62 -8.37
N ASN A 96 16.63 -6.73 -9.09
CA ASN A 96 15.36 -7.36 -9.40
C ASN A 96 14.70 -7.89 -8.11
N ASN A 97 13.37 -8.00 -8.18
CA ASN A 97 12.39 -8.35 -7.14
C ASN A 97 12.91 -8.89 -5.81
N GLY A 98 12.41 -8.31 -4.72
CA GLY A 98 12.75 -8.73 -3.36
C GLY A 98 12.83 -7.55 -2.39
N ILE A 99 13.36 -7.86 -1.21
CA ILE A 99 13.64 -6.88 -0.16
C ILE A 99 14.93 -6.12 -0.48
N ARG A 100 14.85 -4.79 -0.45
CA ARG A 100 15.99 -3.88 -0.66
C ARG A 100 16.25 -3.12 0.63
N ASN A 101 17.45 -3.28 1.18
CA ASN A 101 17.78 -2.86 2.55
C ASN A 101 18.70 -1.63 2.61
N SER A 102 19.32 -1.20 1.51
CA SER A 102 20.16 0.00 1.57
C SER A 102 19.35 1.24 1.95
N GLY A 103 19.96 2.10 2.76
CA GLY A 103 19.36 3.34 3.22
C GLY A 103 18.28 3.18 4.30
N LEU A 104 17.96 1.95 4.74
CA LEU A 104 16.92 1.66 5.74
C LEU A 104 15.55 2.27 5.34
N VAL A 105 15.26 2.24 4.04
CA VAL A 105 14.12 2.97 3.45
C VAL A 105 12.79 2.51 4.03
N GLY A 106 12.63 1.21 4.29
CA GLY A 106 11.41 0.70 4.90
C GLY A 106 11.16 1.27 6.29
N GLY A 107 12.19 1.32 7.13
CA GLY A 107 12.12 1.95 8.44
C GLY A 107 11.72 3.43 8.38
N LYS A 108 12.21 4.16 7.38
CA LYS A 108 11.86 5.58 7.14
C LYS A 108 10.42 5.79 6.69
N LEU A 109 9.78 4.76 6.12
CA LEU A 109 8.40 4.82 5.63
C LEU A 109 7.38 4.40 6.70
N LYS A 110 7.73 3.44 7.57
CA LYS A 110 6.84 2.88 8.59
C LYS A 110 6.52 3.88 9.70
N GLU A 111 5.25 3.91 10.11
CA GLU A 111 4.81 4.51 11.37
C GLU A 111 5.62 3.90 12.54
N PRO A 112 6.14 4.72 13.48
CA PRO A 112 7.03 4.26 14.53
C PRO A 112 6.25 3.62 15.68
N GLY A 113 6.90 2.70 16.41
CA GLY A 113 6.28 2.01 17.53
C GLY A 113 5.45 0.79 17.10
N THR A 114 4.71 0.22 18.04
CA THR A 114 4.04 -1.08 17.88
C THR A 114 2.57 -1.05 18.28
N SER A 115 1.97 0.15 18.26
CA SER A 115 0.52 0.30 18.47
C SER A 115 -0.29 -0.44 17.41
N TYR A 116 0.20 -0.45 16.16
CA TYR A 116 -0.43 -1.17 15.05
C TYR A 116 0.46 -2.25 14.45
N TRP A 117 1.77 -2.01 14.39
CA TRP A 117 2.75 -2.99 13.92
C TRP A 117 3.01 -4.04 15.00
N TYR A 118 3.13 -5.30 14.60
CA TYR A 118 3.70 -6.32 15.47
C TYR A 118 5.17 -5.99 15.79
N GLU A 119 5.60 -6.36 17.00
CA GLU A 119 7.01 -6.37 17.38
C GLU A 119 7.82 -7.25 16.42
N PRO A 120 8.99 -6.80 15.92
CA PRO A 120 9.78 -5.69 16.45
C PRO A 120 9.57 -4.32 15.76
N ASN A 121 8.73 -4.23 14.72
CA ASN A 121 8.67 -3.09 13.79
C ASN A 121 10.06 -2.53 13.41
N SER A 122 10.97 -3.42 12.97
CA SER A 122 12.40 -3.16 12.77
C SER A 122 12.67 -1.84 12.05
N GLY A 123 13.49 -0.98 12.67
CA GLY A 123 13.98 0.27 12.09
C GLY A 123 12.95 1.37 11.87
N ALA A 124 11.69 1.20 12.29
CA ALA A 124 10.63 2.17 12.05
C ALA A 124 10.90 3.51 12.76
N ASN A 125 10.91 4.59 11.98
CA ASN A 125 11.15 5.94 12.49
C ASN A 125 10.36 7.03 11.77
N ASN A 126 9.65 6.70 10.68
CA ASN A 126 8.85 7.61 9.86
C ASN A 126 9.54 8.94 9.50
N LEU A 127 10.87 8.98 9.36
CA LEU A 127 11.60 10.21 9.03
C LEU A 127 11.18 10.81 7.68
N SER A 128 10.53 10.02 6.85
CA SER A 128 10.00 10.46 5.56
C SER A 128 8.67 11.23 5.69
N GLY A 129 7.87 10.96 6.73
CA GLY A 129 6.49 11.44 6.83
C GLY A 129 5.50 10.68 5.94
N PHE A 130 5.86 9.51 5.43
CA PHE A 130 4.98 8.63 4.66
C PHE A 130 3.94 7.93 5.55
N ASN A 131 4.30 7.61 6.79
CA ASN A 131 3.42 7.04 7.81
C ASN A 131 2.69 5.76 7.36
N ALA A 132 3.44 4.74 6.93
CA ALA A 132 2.86 3.46 6.54
C ALA A 132 2.32 2.70 7.76
N LEU A 133 1.05 2.34 7.70
CA LEU A 133 0.37 1.47 8.66
C LEU A 133 0.26 0.04 8.11
N PRO A 134 0.30 -0.99 8.98
CA PRO A 134 0.33 -2.40 8.57
C PRO A 134 -1.07 -2.91 8.23
N SER A 135 -1.65 -2.34 7.17
CA SER A 135 -3.00 -2.63 6.72
C SER A 135 -3.18 -4.02 6.12
N GLY A 136 -2.13 -4.85 6.04
CA GLY A 136 -2.21 -6.17 5.44
C GLY A 136 -2.65 -6.15 3.97
N MET A 137 -3.42 -7.16 3.59
CA MET A 137 -3.98 -7.32 2.25
C MET A 137 -5.24 -8.19 2.25
N ARG A 138 -5.97 -8.14 1.14
CA ARG A 138 -6.97 -9.14 0.75
C ARG A 138 -6.35 -10.08 -0.30
N SER A 139 -6.47 -11.39 -0.12
CA SER A 139 -5.91 -12.39 -1.04
C SER A 139 -6.83 -12.65 -2.22
N ASN A 140 -6.28 -12.85 -3.42
CA ASN A 140 -7.01 -13.26 -4.63
C ASN A 140 -7.88 -14.51 -4.39
N LEU A 141 -7.48 -15.40 -3.47
CA LEU A 141 -8.21 -16.60 -3.06
C LEU A 141 -9.30 -16.37 -2.01
N GLY A 142 -9.51 -15.13 -1.57
CA GLY A 142 -10.42 -14.80 -0.47
C GLY A 142 -9.69 -14.52 0.84
N GLY A 143 -10.34 -13.75 1.72
CA GLY A 143 -9.85 -13.50 3.07
C GLY A 143 -8.82 -12.38 3.18
N PHE A 144 -8.75 -11.82 4.39
CA PHE A 144 -7.73 -10.86 4.77
C PHE A 144 -6.53 -11.52 5.44
N HIS A 145 -5.33 -11.02 5.13
CA HIS A 145 -4.08 -11.52 5.65
C HIS A 145 -3.15 -10.39 6.10
N ARG A 146 -2.16 -10.73 6.93
CA ARG A 146 -1.00 -9.89 7.27
C ARG A 146 -1.32 -8.54 7.94
N LEU A 147 -2.53 -8.38 8.47
CA LEU A 147 -2.86 -7.23 9.31
C LEU A 147 -1.89 -7.17 10.50
N GLY A 148 -1.30 -6.01 10.75
CA GLY A 148 -0.26 -5.81 11.76
C GLY A 148 1.14 -6.30 11.36
N LEU A 149 1.27 -7.14 10.34
CA LEU A 149 2.54 -7.74 9.91
C LEU A 149 3.14 -7.05 8.67
N ALA A 150 2.30 -6.53 7.78
CA ALA A 150 2.75 -5.90 6.54
C ALA A 150 1.91 -4.70 6.13
N ALA A 151 2.54 -3.77 5.42
CA ALA A 151 1.87 -2.74 4.64
C ALA A 151 2.15 -3.01 3.16
N GLN A 152 1.11 -2.97 2.31
CA GLN A 152 1.24 -3.27 0.88
C GLN A 152 0.56 -2.20 0.05
N PHE A 153 1.22 -1.76 -1.03
CA PHE A 153 0.81 -0.62 -1.83
C PHE A 153 0.86 -0.92 -3.31
N TRP A 154 -0.24 -0.67 -4.02
CA TRP A 154 -0.24 -0.75 -5.47
C TRP A 154 0.68 0.29 -6.11
N THR A 155 1.19 -0.06 -7.28
CA THR A 155 1.68 0.90 -8.27
C THR A 155 0.74 0.87 -9.48
N SER A 156 0.78 1.88 -10.36
CA SER A 156 0.02 1.86 -11.62
C SER A 156 0.63 0.99 -12.71
N THR A 157 1.77 0.33 -12.46
CA THR A 157 2.52 -0.41 -13.48
C THR A 157 2.07 -1.87 -13.54
N ILE A 158 1.59 -2.29 -14.72
CA ILE A 158 1.28 -3.69 -15.04
C ILE A 158 2.59 -4.49 -15.19
N TYR A 159 2.63 -5.72 -14.68
CA TYR A 159 3.74 -6.64 -14.89
C TYR A 159 3.44 -7.66 -16.00
N GLY A 160 2.26 -8.27 -15.94
CA GLY A 160 1.80 -9.31 -16.86
C GLY A 160 0.31 -9.18 -17.13
N MET A 161 -0.28 -10.16 -17.82
CA MET A 161 -1.71 -10.11 -18.19
C MET A 161 -2.64 -9.99 -16.97
N GLU A 162 -2.29 -10.64 -15.86
CA GLU A 162 -3.09 -10.73 -14.64
C GLU A 162 -2.35 -10.23 -13.39
N GLU A 163 -1.17 -9.63 -13.59
CA GLU A 163 -0.27 -9.27 -12.49
C GLU A 163 0.15 -7.79 -12.57
N ALA A 164 0.27 -7.15 -11.41
CA ALA A 164 0.71 -5.77 -11.31
C ALA A 164 1.78 -5.59 -10.24
N TRP A 165 2.60 -4.56 -10.41
CA TRP A 165 3.67 -4.23 -9.46
C TRP A 165 3.09 -3.62 -8.18
N TYR A 166 3.67 -4.03 -7.05
CA TYR A 166 3.35 -3.49 -5.73
C TYR A 166 4.63 -3.25 -4.92
N ARG A 167 4.48 -2.50 -3.82
CA ARG A 167 5.50 -2.33 -2.78
C ARG A 167 5.01 -2.93 -1.48
N HIS A 168 5.94 -3.42 -0.66
CA HIS A 168 5.58 -3.89 0.67
C HIS A 168 6.64 -3.62 1.72
N LEU A 169 6.17 -3.51 2.96
CA LEU A 169 6.97 -3.33 4.17
C LEU A 169 6.60 -4.46 5.13
N TRP A 170 7.59 -5.04 5.80
CA TRP A 170 7.39 -6.08 6.80
C TRP A 170 7.75 -5.57 8.19
N TYR A 171 7.08 -6.11 9.20
CA TYR A 171 7.28 -5.76 10.60
C TYR A 171 8.70 -6.08 11.09
N ASP A 172 9.33 -7.14 10.59
CA ASP A 172 10.64 -7.63 11.04
C ASP A 172 11.82 -7.15 10.17
N ASN A 173 11.57 -6.28 9.19
CA ASN A 173 12.59 -5.75 8.28
C ASN A 173 12.52 -4.21 8.15
N ASP A 174 13.65 -3.57 7.89
CA ASP A 174 13.81 -2.11 7.76
C ASP A 174 14.05 -1.64 6.30
N GLY A 175 14.03 -2.57 5.35
CA GLY A 175 14.01 -2.35 3.91
C GLY A 175 12.60 -2.31 3.31
N ILE A 176 12.54 -2.13 1.99
CA ILE A 176 11.29 -2.10 1.22
C ILE A 176 11.31 -3.18 0.13
N GLY A 177 10.24 -3.95 0.07
CA GLY A 177 10.02 -5.00 -0.91
C GLY A 177 9.44 -4.48 -2.21
N ARG A 178 9.96 -4.98 -3.33
CA ARG A 178 9.41 -4.80 -4.68
C ARG A 178 9.03 -6.16 -5.25
N GLY A 179 7.79 -6.30 -5.72
CA GLY A 179 7.30 -7.53 -6.31
C GLY A 179 6.07 -7.29 -7.19
N TYR A 180 5.56 -8.34 -7.79
CA TYR A 180 4.30 -8.35 -8.53
C TYR A 180 3.35 -9.37 -7.90
N THR A 181 2.06 -9.16 -8.07
CA THR A 181 1.01 -10.03 -7.52
C THR A 181 -0.25 -9.94 -8.38
N ASP A 182 -1.19 -10.85 -8.13
CA ASP A 182 -2.44 -10.99 -8.87
C ASP A 182 -3.27 -9.71 -8.75
N GLN A 183 -3.79 -9.21 -9.87
CA GLN A 183 -4.60 -7.98 -9.92
C GLN A 183 -5.90 -8.06 -9.10
N ARG A 184 -6.33 -9.26 -8.69
CA ARG A 184 -7.48 -9.49 -7.79
C ARG A 184 -7.15 -9.35 -6.31
N ASP A 185 -5.87 -9.29 -5.94
CA ASP A 185 -5.46 -8.98 -4.57
C ASP A 185 -5.95 -7.58 -4.16
N GLY A 186 -6.13 -7.35 -2.86
CA GLY A 186 -6.47 -6.04 -2.32
C GLY A 186 -5.27 -5.43 -1.60
N HIS A 187 -4.80 -4.27 -2.06
CA HIS A 187 -3.73 -3.49 -1.42
C HIS A 187 -4.12 -2.04 -1.20
N SER A 188 -3.39 -1.36 -0.32
CA SER A 188 -3.60 0.06 -0.06
C SER A 188 -3.16 0.93 -1.23
N VAL A 189 -3.75 2.12 -1.33
CA VAL A 189 -3.39 3.13 -2.32
C VAL A 189 -2.79 4.36 -1.63
N ARG A 190 -1.71 4.88 -2.20
CA ARG A 190 -1.06 6.13 -1.80
C ARG A 190 -0.96 7.02 -3.01
N CYS A 191 -1.88 7.97 -3.14
CA CYS A 191 -1.90 8.83 -4.30
C CYS A 191 -0.76 9.84 -4.29
N VAL A 192 -0.29 10.17 -5.48
CA VAL A 192 0.74 11.17 -5.73
C VAL A 192 0.15 12.28 -6.58
N LYS A 193 0.67 13.47 -6.42
CA LYS A 193 0.39 14.62 -7.27
C LYS A 193 1.71 15.21 -7.74
N ASP A 194 1.82 15.41 -9.04
CA ASP A 194 2.93 16.15 -9.63
C ASP A 194 2.69 17.66 -9.49
N GLU A 195 3.76 18.40 -9.24
CA GLU A 195 3.80 19.87 -9.28
C GLU A 195 4.18 20.40 -10.68
#